data_AF-A0A353MZW2-F1
#
_entry.id   AF-A0A353MZW2-F1
#
_cell.length_a   1.000
_cell.length_b   1.000
_cell.length_c   1.000
_cell.angle_alpha   90.00
_cell.angle_beta   90.00
_cell.angle_gamma   90.00
#
_symmetry.space_group_name_H-M   'P 1'
#
loop_
_entity.id
_entity.type
_entity.pdbx_description
1 polymer ?
#
loop_
_entity_poly.entity_id
_entity_poly.type
_entity_poly.pdbx_seq_one_letter_code
_entity_poly.pdbx_strand_id
1 'polypeptide(L)'
;PRIHSTQQEQLGVEQPGLFVPLKVYVQDEYHPDLDLAEFFRSFQLKPVLDISQVGFKPIDPDDSLPRQILAALLDHLKGAELPRDAIPLEPETWSLARDAGSRWFLVGGVTPAGTAPRNAFPGIILWDYGDYTFRISMNLEDAEGLPVEPLKRTMTKILHVRPFPTEDKRAELILPMILAYSAMFPGEEARQFSVRSRNLLQRGDLAAASVTVGEYFSKRLSSLSTAAGIDRNDMERLEYLVHKAHGVSGSSLSETILEGSLSQAKLNFLCAVAGEYAEIFLSQGYDLSKLVDPPTLDKSSPELEILEMIKGFLEGYGEYGIVALTRENIQSLEIYGESGEKLTEFQGQVFGGGGDSRRVFFGKNSVVVPFRLGENLLINLRGKGKPVDAIKILPNGINVQRYGFRPGSETINVYGDVVRP
;
A
#
# COMPACT_ATOMS: atom_id res chain seq x y z
N PRO A 1 -19.04 -34.00 -8.95
CA PRO A 1 -18.53 -32.64 -8.66
C PRO A 1 -18.33 -31.79 -9.93
N ARG A 2 -19.04 -30.67 -10.03
CA ARG A 2 -18.73 -29.56 -10.94
C ARG A 2 -18.13 -28.40 -10.15
N ILE A 3 -17.22 -27.68 -10.77
CA ILE A 3 -16.67 -26.43 -10.25
C ILE A 3 -17.40 -25.30 -10.95
N HIS A 4 -17.85 -24.31 -10.19
CA HIS A 4 -18.46 -23.09 -10.73
C HIS A 4 -17.96 -21.87 -9.95
N SER A 5 -17.96 -20.70 -10.61
CA SER A 5 -17.63 -19.41 -9.98
C SER A 5 -18.84 -18.47 -10.11
N THR A 6 -19.37 -17.99 -8.98
CA THR A 6 -20.60 -17.18 -8.94
C THR A 6 -20.43 -15.73 -9.36
N GLN A 7 -19.24 -15.29 -9.75
CA GLN A 7 -19.00 -13.90 -10.17
C GLN A 7 -19.36 -13.63 -11.64
N GLN A 8 -20.13 -14.50 -12.29
CA GLN A 8 -20.44 -14.38 -13.72
C GLN A 8 -21.60 -13.43 -14.06
N GLU A 9 -22.22 -12.74 -13.10
CA GLU A 9 -23.40 -11.88 -13.38
C GLU A 9 -23.27 -10.40 -12.99
N GLN A 10 -22.13 -9.96 -12.47
CA GLN A 10 -21.74 -8.56 -12.49
C GLN A 10 -20.26 -8.53 -12.88
N LEU A 11 -19.92 -7.78 -13.93
CA LEU A 11 -18.54 -7.45 -14.31
C LEU A 11 -17.90 -6.67 -13.15
N GLY A 12 -17.50 -7.39 -12.10
CA GLY A 12 -16.82 -6.85 -10.94
C GLY A 12 -15.43 -6.48 -11.39
N VAL A 13 -15.26 -5.23 -11.78
CA VAL A 13 -13.96 -4.64 -12.06
C VAL A 13 -13.13 -4.70 -10.78
N GLU A 14 -12.00 -5.39 -10.84
CA GLU A 14 -11.03 -5.47 -9.75
C GLU A 14 -9.98 -4.37 -9.88
N GLN A 15 -9.28 -4.07 -8.79
CA GLN A 15 -8.21 -3.06 -8.75
C GLN A 15 -6.88 -3.71 -8.33
N PRO A 16 -5.75 -3.19 -8.83
CA PRO A 16 -4.45 -3.71 -8.46
C PRO A 16 -4.15 -3.47 -6.99
N GLY A 17 -3.40 -4.37 -6.37
CA GLY A 17 -3.05 -4.36 -4.95
C GLY A 17 -4.18 -4.81 -4.02
N LEU A 18 -5.41 -4.99 -4.51
CA LEU A 18 -6.53 -5.45 -3.68
C LEU A 18 -6.67 -6.98 -3.77
N PHE A 19 -7.00 -7.60 -2.63
CA PHE A 19 -7.20 -9.05 -2.58
C PHE A 19 -8.49 -9.43 -3.31
N VAL A 20 -8.41 -10.31 -4.29
CA VAL A 20 -9.55 -10.85 -5.03
C VAL A 20 -9.92 -12.24 -4.51
N PRO A 21 -11.05 -12.40 -3.80
CA PRO A 21 -11.50 -13.72 -3.37
C PRO A 21 -12.02 -14.53 -4.56
N LEU A 22 -11.43 -15.70 -4.78
CA LEU A 22 -11.83 -16.69 -5.76
C LEU A 22 -12.81 -17.66 -5.12
N LYS A 23 -14.11 -17.33 -5.12
CA LYS A 23 -15.13 -18.25 -4.62
C LYS A 23 -15.25 -19.46 -5.56
N VAL A 24 -14.82 -20.61 -5.04
CA VAL A 24 -14.94 -21.92 -5.68
C VAL A 24 -15.99 -22.71 -4.91
N TYR A 25 -17.05 -23.15 -5.60
CA TYR A 25 -18.03 -24.06 -5.03
C TYR A 25 -18.03 -25.40 -5.74
N VAL A 26 -18.35 -26.43 -4.96
CA VAL A 26 -18.50 -27.81 -5.40
C VAL A 26 -19.98 -28.17 -5.29
N GLN A 27 -20.48 -28.87 -6.31
CA GLN A 27 -21.83 -29.40 -6.31
C GLN A 27 -21.83 -30.78 -6.97
N ASP A 28 -22.63 -31.71 -6.45
CA ASP A 28 -22.95 -32.93 -7.19
C ASP A 28 -24.02 -32.63 -8.25
N GLU A 29 -23.79 -33.12 -9.47
CA GLU A 29 -24.66 -32.81 -10.61
C GLU A 29 -26.02 -33.51 -10.51
N TYR A 30 -26.03 -34.72 -9.95
CA TYR A 30 -27.22 -35.56 -9.87
C TYR A 30 -27.95 -35.38 -8.53
N HIS A 31 -27.23 -34.98 -7.49
CA HIS A 31 -27.76 -34.72 -6.15
C HIS A 31 -27.32 -33.33 -5.65
N PRO A 32 -27.90 -32.23 -6.20
CA PRO A 32 -27.59 -30.86 -5.79
C PRO A 32 -27.62 -30.60 -4.29
N ASP A 33 -28.52 -31.29 -3.57
CA ASP A 33 -28.75 -31.12 -2.14
C ASP A 33 -27.86 -32.02 -1.26
N LEU A 34 -26.97 -32.81 -1.87
CA LEU A 34 -26.06 -33.70 -1.16
C LEU A 34 -25.20 -32.90 -0.17
N ASP A 35 -25.06 -33.42 1.05
CA ASP A 35 -24.07 -32.92 1.99
C ASP A 35 -22.68 -33.32 1.52
N LEU A 36 -22.02 -32.42 0.78
CA LEU A 36 -20.71 -32.70 0.22
C LEU A 36 -19.62 -32.78 1.29
N ALA A 37 -19.79 -32.12 2.45
CA ALA A 37 -18.83 -32.22 3.54
C ALA A 37 -18.88 -33.60 4.20
N GLU A 38 -20.08 -34.12 4.45
CA GLU A 38 -20.26 -35.50 4.94
C GLU A 38 -19.81 -36.52 3.90
N PHE A 39 -20.12 -36.30 2.62
CA PHE A 39 -19.66 -37.16 1.54
C PHE A 39 -18.12 -37.23 1.51
N PHE A 40 -17.41 -36.09 1.50
CA PHE A 40 -15.95 -36.09 1.50
C PHE A 40 -15.39 -36.76 2.76
N ARG A 41 -15.99 -36.52 3.93
CA ARG A 41 -15.59 -37.16 5.19
C ARG A 41 -15.75 -38.68 5.16
N SER A 42 -16.90 -39.18 4.70
CA SER A 42 -17.22 -40.62 4.68
C SER A 42 -16.29 -41.41 3.75
N PHE A 43 -15.83 -40.78 2.67
CA PHE A 43 -14.90 -41.39 1.71
C PHE A 43 -13.43 -40.99 1.94
N GLN A 44 -13.13 -40.28 3.03
CA GLN A 44 -11.78 -39.78 3.36
C GLN A 44 -11.14 -38.98 2.21
N LEU A 45 -11.97 -38.22 1.48
CA LEU A 45 -11.54 -37.41 0.35
C LEU A 45 -11.11 -36.02 0.83
N LYS A 46 -9.93 -35.59 0.38
CA LYS A 46 -9.39 -34.27 0.66
C LYS A 46 -9.36 -33.42 -0.62
N PRO A 47 -10.04 -32.26 -0.67
CA PRO A 47 -9.95 -31.38 -1.82
C PRO A 47 -8.59 -30.68 -1.88
N VAL A 48 -7.99 -30.69 -3.07
CA VAL A 48 -6.77 -29.95 -3.37
C VAL A 48 -7.04 -29.00 -4.51
N LEU A 49 -6.75 -27.72 -4.29
CA LEU A 49 -6.98 -26.65 -5.25
C LEU A 49 -5.63 -26.17 -5.80
N ASP A 50 -5.52 -26.15 -7.13
CA ASP A 50 -4.42 -25.56 -7.87
C ASP A 50 -4.96 -24.36 -8.66
N ILE A 51 -4.42 -23.17 -8.39
CA ILE A 51 -4.76 -21.93 -9.10
C ILE A 51 -3.49 -21.39 -9.73
N SER A 52 -3.47 -21.38 -11.06
CA SER A 52 -2.34 -20.87 -11.85
C SER A 52 -2.80 -19.76 -12.79
N GLN A 53 -2.03 -18.67 -12.84
CA GLN A 53 -2.17 -17.68 -13.90
C GLN A 53 -1.60 -18.30 -15.19
N VAL A 54 -2.43 -18.39 -16.24
CA VAL A 54 -2.05 -18.99 -17.54
C VAL A 54 -2.02 -17.97 -18.67
N GLY A 55 -2.44 -16.74 -18.41
CA GLY A 55 -2.36 -15.65 -19.38
C GLY A 55 -2.54 -14.29 -18.71
N PHE A 56 -1.93 -13.27 -19.30
CA PHE A 56 -2.11 -11.87 -18.92
C PHE A 56 -2.11 -11.02 -20.19
N LYS A 57 -3.16 -10.23 -20.37
CA LYS A 57 -3.24 -9.22 -21.43
C LYS A 57 -3.21 -7.85 -20.75
N PRO A 58 -2.05 -7.16 -20.74
CA PRO A 58 -1.96 -5.85 -20.12
C PRO A 58 -2.91 -4.88 -20.83
N ILE A 59 -3.43 -3.95 -20.04
CA ILE A 59 -4.07 -2.76 -20.57
C ILE A 59 -3.23 -1.60 -20.09
N ASP A 60 -3.00 -0.65 -20.98
CA ASP A 60 -2.41 0.61 -20.61
C ASP A 60 -3.56 1.58 -20.27
N PRO A 61 -3.92 1.77 -18.98
CA PRO A 61 -4.66 2.96 -18.62
C PRO A 61 -3.72 4.14 -18.87
N ASP A 62 -4.05 4.97 -19.86
CA ASP A 62 -3.36 6.20 -20.24
C ASP A 62 -2.50 6.76 -19.11
N ASP A 63 -1.17 6.77 -19.28
CA ASP A 63 -0.15 7.39 -18.41
C ASP A 63 -0.58 7.60 -16.94
N SER A 64 -1.09 6.53 -16.32
CA SER A 64 -1.91 6.69 -15.12
C SER A 64 -1.07 7.14 -13.93
N LEU A 65 -1.50 8.23 -13.30
CA LEU A 65 -0.86 8.81 -12.12
C LEU A 65 -0.49 7.78 -11.03
N PRO A 66 -1.33 6.78 -10.71
CA PRO A 66 -0.98 5.76 -9.72
C PRO A 66 0.23 4.91 -10.13
N ARG A 67 0.40 4.58 -11.42
CA ARG A 67 1.57 3.83 -11.89
C ARG A 67 2.85 4.65 -11.77
N GLN A 68 2.79 5.95 -12.07
CA GLN A 68 3.93 6.86 -11.92
C GLN A 68 4.35 6.99 -10.45
N ILE A 69 3.38 7.19 -9.54
CA ILE A 69 3.63 7.19 -8.09
C ILE A 69 4.29 5.88 -7.68
N LEU A 70 3.71 4.74 -8.06
CA LEU A 70 4.24 3.42 -7.66
C LEU A 70 5.66 3.20 -8.15
N ALA A 71 5.95 3.51 -9.42
CA ALA A 71 7.30 3.38 -9.97
C ALA A 71 8.30 4.22 -9.18
N ALA A 72 7.98 5.49 -8.90
CA ALA A 72 8.86 6.37 -8.15
C ALA A 72 9.05 5.91 -6.69
N LEU A 73 8.01 5.40 -6.04
CA LEU A 73 8.12 4.80 -4.70
C LEU A 73 9.04 3.57 -4.70
N LEU A 74 8.92 2.69 -5.69
CA LEU A 74 9.74 1.49 -5.79
C LEU A 74 11.21 1.81 -6.07
N ASP A 75 11.53 2.92 -6.74
CA ASP A 75 12.91 3.40 -6.92
C ASP A 75 13.61 3.71 -5.59
N HIS A 76 12.84 4.13 -4.57
CA HIS A 76 13.33 4.37 -3.20
C HIS A 76 13.38 3.10 -2.34
N LEU A 77 12.81 1.99 -2.80
CA LEU A 77 12.60 0.74 -2.06
C LEU A 77 13.33 -0.43 -2.74
N LYS A 78 14.66 -0.32 -2.91
CA LYS A 78 15.45 -1.41 -3.51
C LYS A 78 15.21 -2.75 -2.83
N GLY A 79 14.86 -3.76 -3.64
CA GLY A 79 14.50 -5.11 -3.17
C GLY A 79 13.00 -5.32 -2.91
N ALA A 80 12.19 -4.26 -2.93
CA ALA A 80 10.74 -4.38 -3.04
C ALA A 80 10.39 -4.51 -4.54
N GLU A 81 10.10 -5.72 -4.97
CA GLU A 81 9.66 -6.00 -6.34
C GLU A 81 8.26 -6.60 -6.30
N LEU A 82 7.39 -6.14 -7.19
CA LEU A 82 6.09 -6.78 -7.36
C LEU A 82 6.31 -8.17 -7.98
N PRO A 83 5.70 -9.22 -7.43
CA PRO A 83 5.80 -10.56 -8.00
C PRO A 83 5.37 -10.56 -9.47
N ARG A 84 6.19 -11.16 -10.34
CA ARG A 84 5.86 -11.30 -11.77
C ARG A 84 4.78 -12.36 -12.00
N ASP A 85 4.66 -13.30 -11.08
CA ASP A 85 3.66 -14.36 -11.07
C ASP A 85 2.74 -14.20 -9.86
N ALA A 86 1.48 -14.63 -9.97
CA ALA A 86 0.61 -14.76 -8.82
C ALA A 86 1.27 -15.69 -7.79
N ILE A 87 1.46 -15.22 -6.56
CA ILE A 87 2.01 -16.03 -5.47
C ILE A 87 1.15 -17.29 -5.38
N PRO A 88 1.73 -18.49 -5.43
CA PRO A 88 0.97 -19.71 -5.25
C PRO A 88 0.21 -19.62 -3.93
N LEU A 89 -1.09 -19.90 -3.98
CA LEU A 89 -1.79 -20.30 -2.77
C LEU A 89 -1.06 -21.54 -2.29
N GLU A 90 -0.31 -21.43 -1.18
CA GLU A 90 0.18 -22.63 -0.54
C GLU A 90 -1.02 -23.55 -0.30
N PRO A 91 -0.85 -24.88 -0.43
CA PRO A 91 -1.90 -25.83 -0.17
C PRO A 91 -2.24 -25.80 1.33
N GLU A 92 -3.01 -24.80 1.74
CA GLU A 92 -3.75 -24.84 2.99
C GLU A 92 -4.71 -26.03 2.90
N THR A 93 -4.95 -26.69 4.02
CA THR A 93 -6.01 -27.69 4.10
C THR A 93 -7.34 -27.02 3.79
N TRP A 94 -7.92 -27.35 2.64
CA TRP A 94 -9.21 -26.83 2.22
C TRP A 94 -10.33 -27.64 2.89
N SER A 95 -11.31 -26.94 3.44
CA SER A 95 -12.56 -27.54 3.95
C SER A 95 -13.76 -27.05 3.14
N LEU A 96 -14.89 -27.72 3.30
CA LEU A 96 -16.15 -27.33 2.68
C LEU A 96 -17.02 -26.59 3.71
N ALA A 97 -17.47 -25.39 3.35
CA ALA A 97 -18.44 -24.61 4.11
C ALA A 97 -19.72 -24.39 3.30
N ARG A 98 -20.87 -24.56 3.93
CA ARG A 98 -22.19 -24.35 3.30
C ARG A 98 -22.61 -22.89 3.44
N ASP A 99 -23.03 -22.26 2.36
CA ASP A 99 -23.63 -20.93 2.40
C ASP A 99 -25.14 -20.98 2.72
N ALA A 100 -25.75 -19.81 2.95
CA ALA A 100 -27.18 -19.68 3.19
C ALA A 100 -28.05 -20.14 1.99
N GLY A 101 -27.46 -20.26 0.80
CA GLY A 101 -28.09 -20.71 -0.44
C GLY A 101 -27.91 -22.20 -0.74
N SER A 102 -27.45 -22.99 0.23
CA SER A 102 -27.18 -24.44 0.11
C SER A 102 -26.01 -24.85 -0.79
N ARG A 103 -25.12 -23.94 -1.17
CA ARG A 103 -23.91 -24.26 -1.95
C ARG A 103 -22.72 -24.54 -1.01
N TRP A 104 -21.88 -25.50 -1.40
CA TRP A 104 -20.67 -25.85 -0.68
C TRP A 104 -19.45 -25.17 -1.28
N PHE A 105 -18.79 -24.29 -0.52
CA PHE A 105 -17.60 -23.58 -0.95
C PHE A 105 -16.34 -24.16 -0.35
N LEU A 106 -15.25 -24.13 -1.12
CA LEU A 106 -13.91 -24.36 -0.59
C LEU A 106 -13.45 -23.14 0.19
N VAL A 107 -13.05 -23.37 1.43
CA VAL A 107 -12.51 -22.37 2.34
C VAL A 107 -11.25 -22.91 3.03
N GLY A 108 -10.27 -22.05 3.29
CA GLY A 108 -9.07 -22.37 4.03
C GLY A 108 -9.37 -22.55 5.52
N GLY A 109 -8.72 -23.54 6.15
CA GLY A 109 -8.85 -23.84 7.57
C GLY A 109 -10.12 -24.61 7.95
N VAL A 110 -10.22 -25.02 9.22
CA VAL A 110 -11.40 -25.71 9.76
C VAL A 110 -12.41 -24.66 10.22
N THR A 111 -13.46 -24.42 9.42
CA THR A 111 -14.58 -23.57 9.85
C THR A 111 -15.67 -24.44 10.47
N PRO A 112 -16.03 -24.25 11.75
CA PRO A 112 -17.25 -24.83 12.29
C PRO A 112 -18.44 -24.25 11.51
N ALA A 113 -19.53 -25.04 11.37
CA ALA A 113 -20.72 -24.68 10.61
C ALA A 113 -21.17 -23.22 10.87
N GLY A 114 -20.99 -22.34 9.89
CA GLY A 114 -21.27 -20.91 9.98
C GLY A 114 -20.77 -20.12 8.77
N THR A 115 -21.21 -18.86 8.64
CA THR A 115 -20.80 -17.95 7.55
C THR A 115 -19.29 -17.70 7.57
N ALA A 116 -18.59 -18.18 6.54
CA ALA A 116 -17.15 -18.01 6.40
C ALA A 116 -16.79 -16.52 6.12
N PRO A 117 -15.79 -15.95 6.82
CA PRO A 117 -15.32 -14.60 6.54
C PRO A 117 -14.69 -14.52 5.14
N ARG A 118 -14.66 -13.33 4.49
CA ARG A 118 -14.22 -13.18 3.09
C ARG A 118 -12.76 -13.62 2.83
N ASN A 119 -11.91 -13.62 3.86
CA ASN A 119 -10.53 -14.10 3.81
C ASN A 119 -10.40 -15.63 3.90
N ALA A 120 -11.47 -16.34 4.27
CA ALA A 120 -11.51 -17.80 4.27
C ALA A 120 -11.52 -18.39 2.86
N PHE A 121 -11.85 -17.60 1.83
CA PHE A 121 -11.79 -18.08 0.45
C PHE A 121 -10.36 -18.04 -0.09
N PRO A 122 -9.98 -18.98 -0.99
CA PRO A 122 -8.78 -18.80 -1.78
C PRO A 122 -8.86 -17.46 -2.51
N GLY A 123 -7.72 -16.80 -2.73
CA GLY A 123 -7.69 -15.54 -3.43
C GLY A 123 -6.29 -15.06 -3.72
N ILE A 124 -6.21 -13.95 -4.45
CA ILE A 124 -4.97 -13.49 -5.07
C ILE A 124 -4.88 -11.97 -5.00
N ILE A 125 -3.67 -11.44 -4.95
CA ILE A 125 -3.42 -10.02 -5.16
C ILE A 125 -2.98 -9.86 -6.62
N LEU A 126 -3.62 -8.95 -7.34
CA LEU A 126 -3.31 -8.64 -8.74
C LEU A 126 -2.44 -7.39 -8.78
N TRP A 127 -1.41 -7.37 -9.61
CA TRP A 127 -0.34 -6.36 -9.51
C TRP A 127 -0.47 -5.20 -10.49
N ASP A 128 -1.15 -5.41 -11.60
CA ASP A 128 -1.24 -4.43 -12.69
C ASP A 128 -2.61 -4.44 -13.36
N TYR A 129 -2.88 -3.44 -14.18
CA TYR A 129 -4.10 -3.33 -14.97
C TYR A 129 -4.05 -4.25 -16.20
N GLY A 130 -5.14 -4.98 -16.43
CA GLY A 130 -5.26 -5.90 -17.55
C GLY A 130 -6.22 -7.04 -17.30
N ASP A 131 -6.22 -7.98 -18.24
CA ASP A 131 -7.01 -9.20 -18.16
C ASP A 131 -6.14 -10.36 -17.73
N TYR A 132 -6.43 -10.89 -16.55
CA TYR A 132 -5.74 -12.05 -16.00
C TYR A 132 -6.56 -13.30 -16.28
N THR A 133 -5.95 -14.28 -16.92
CA THR A 133 -6.56 -15.59 -17.18
C THR A 133 -6.00 -16.59 -16.18
N PHE A 134 -6.89 -17.12 -15.34
CA PHE A 134 -6.57 -18.14 -14.35
C PHE A 134 -7.11 -19.49 -14.76
N ARG A 135 -6.30 -20.53 -14.58
CA ARG A 135 -6.71 -21.92 -14.59
C ARG A 135 -6.87 -22.37 -13.14
N ILE A 136 -8.09 -22.78 -12.78
CA ILE A 136 -8.42 -23.29 -11.45
C ILE A 136 -8.71 -24.78 -11.62
N SER A 137 -7.89 -25.62 -11.02
CA SER A 137 -8.05 -27.08 -11.00
C SER A 137 -8.34 -27.56 -9.60
N MET A 138 -9.34 -28.42 -9.44
CA MET A 138 -9.61 -29.12 -8.20
C MET A 138 -9.33 -30.61 -8.41
N ASN A 139 -8.49 -31.17 -7.55
CA ASN A 139 -8.27 -32.60 -7.40
C ASN A 139 -8.90 -33.06 -6.08
N LEU A 140 -9.11 -34.37 -5.94
CA LEU A 140 -9.41 -35.01 -4.68
C LEU A 140 -8.28 -36.00 -4.39
N GLU A 141 -7.73 -35.96 -3.18
CA GLU A 141 -6.79 -36.95 -2.67
C GLU A 141 -7.53 -37.92 -1.76
N ASP A 142 -7.12 -39.20 -1.76
CA ASP A 142 -7.56 -40.19 -0.79
C ASP A 142 -6.79 -40.08 0.54
N ALA A 143 -7.00 -41.04 1.44
CA ALA A 143 -6.37 -41.06 2.76
C ALA A 143 -4.84 -41.21 2.69
N GLU A 144 -4.34 -41.81 1.61
CA GLU A 144 -2.93 -42.01 1.31
C GLU A 144 -2.29 -40.80 0.60
N GLY A 145 -3.08 -39.78 0.26
CA GLY A 145 -2.63 -38.59 -0.46
C GLY A 145 -2.50 -38.81 -1.97
N LEU A 146 -3.09 -39.88 -2.51
CA LEU A 146 -3.07 -40.18 -3.94
C LEU A 146 -4.25 -39.52 -4.65
N PRO A 147 -4.06 -38.97 -5.86
CA PRO A 147 -5.13 -38.34 -6.61
C PRO A 147 -6.18 -39.36 -7.05
N VAL A 148 -7.45 -39.07 -6.78
CA VAL A 148 -8.61 -39.89 -7.15
C VAL A 148 -9.09 -39.51 -8.55
N GLU A 149 -8.72 -40.31 -9.54
CA GLU A 149 -9.22 -40.18 -10.92
C GLU A 149 -10.58 -40.86 -11.10
N PRO A 150 -11.51 -40.35 -11.93
CA PRO A 150 -11.41 -39.20 -12.84
C PRO A 150 -11.99 -37.89 -12.24
N LEU A 151 -11.88 -37.69 -10.92
CA LEU A 151 -12.58 -36.61 -10.21
C LEU A 151 -11.93 -35.24 -10.36
N LYS A 152 -10.78 -35.17 -11.03
CA LYS A 152 -10.13 -33.91 -11.42
C LYS A 152 -11.06 -33.06 -12.28
N ARG A 153 -11.19 -31.79 -11.91
CA ARG A 153 -11.96 -30.80 -12.68
C ARG A 153 -11.13 -29.54 -12.84
N THR A 154 -11.20 -28.93 -14.02
CA THR A 154 -10.49 -27.70 -14.33
C THR A 154 -11.45 -26.71 -14.97
N MET A 155 -11.33 -25.44 -14.58
CA MET A 155 -12.02 -24.31 -15.20
C MET A 155 -11.03 -23.21 -15.54
N THR A 156 -11.44 -22.32 -16.45
CA THR A 156 -10.74 -21.06 -16.71
C THR A 156 -11.61 -19.90 -16.24
N LYS A 157 -11.01 -18.94 -15.54
CA LYS A 157 -11.65 -17.70 -15.11
C LYS A 157 -10.84 -16.51 -15.60
N ILE A 158 -11.52 -15.52 -16.14
CA ILE A 158 -10.90 -14.24 -16.51
C ILE A 158 -11.27 -13.22 -15.45
N LEU A 159 -10.27 -12.50 -14.94
CA LEU A 159 -10.44 -11.35 -14.05
C LEU A 159 -10.05 -10.08 -14.78
N HIS A 160 -10.92 -9.08 -14.70
CA HIS A 160 -10.72 -7.78 -15.31
C HIS A 160 -10.23 -6.79 -14.26
N VAL A 161 -8.96 -6.40 -14.34
CA VAL A 161 -8.39 -5.36 -13.49
C VAL A 161 -8.41 -4.04 -14.26
N ARG A 162 -9.13 -3.04 -13.75
CA ARG A 162 -9.27 -1.72 -14.38
C ARG A 162 -9.25 -0.61 -13.31
N PRO A 163 -9.05 0.64 -13.74
CA PRO A 163 -9.41 1.82 -12.95
C PRO A 163 -10.78 1.69 -12.28
N PHE A 164 -10.99 2.40 -11.18
CA PHE A 164 -12.30 2.42 -10.56
C PHE A 164 -13.33 2.95 -11.58
N PRO A 165 -14.53 2.34 -11.68
CA PRO A 165 -15.54 2.75 -12.66
C PRO A 165 -16.19 4.10 -12.31
N THR A 166 -15.89 4.66 -11.14
CA THR A 166 -16.37 5.95 -10.67
C THR A 166 -15.55 7.09 -11.30
N GLU A 167 -16.21 8.21 -11.61
CA GLU A 167 -15.50 9.45 -12.00
C GLU A 167 -14.52 9.92 -10.92
N ASP A 168 -14.81 9.54 -9.67
CA ASP A 168 -13.92 9.68 -8.55
C ASP A 168 -12.75 8.67 -8.62
N LYS A 169 -11.61 9.17 -9.13
CA LYS A 169 -10.32 8.45 -9.19
C LYS A 169 -9.49 8.57 -7.90
N ARG A 170 -10.00 9.18 -6.82
CA ARG A 170 -9.21 9.43 -5.59
C ARG A 170 -8.77 8.16 -4.90
N ALA A 171 -9.62 7.12 -4.92
CA ALA A 171 -9.29 5.80 -4.41
C ALA A 171 -8.05 5.20 -5.10
N GLU A 172 -7.77 5.60 -6.34
CA GLU A 172 -6.59 5.13 -7.09
C GLU A 172 -5.28 5.68 -6.52
N LEU A 173 -5.31 6.81 -5.82
CA LEU A 173 -4.12 7.40 -5.18
C LEU A 173 -3.66 6.60 -3.96
N ILE A 174 -4.50 5.73 -3.39
CA ILE A 174 -4.11 4.87 -2.26
C ILE A 174 -3.46 3.56 -2.76
N LEU A 175 -3.82 3.09 -3.96
CA LEU A 175 -3.35 1.82 -4.51
C LEU A 175 -1.82 1.69 -4.59
N PRO A 176 -1.05 2.73 -4.97
CA PRO A 176 0.41 2.66 -4.98
C PRO A 176 1.00 2.32 -3.62
N MET A 177 0.45 2.86 -2.53
CA MET A 177 0.90 2.55 -1.18
C MET A 177 0.57 1.10 -0.80
N ILE A 178 -0.58 0.58 -1.24
CA ILE A 178 -0.97 -0.81 -1.00
C ILE A 178 -0.02 -1.78 -1.72
N LEU A 179 0.30 -1.46 -2.97
CA LEU A 179 1.23 -2.23 -3.79
C LEU A 179 2.66 -2.14 -3.25
N ALA A 180 3.14 -0.96 -2.88
CA ALA A 180 4.47 -0.75 -2.28
C ALA A 180 4.62 -1.55 -0.98
N TYR A 181 3.59 -1.54 -0.11
CA TYR A 181 3.59 -2.35 1.10
C TYR A 181 3.69 -3.85 0.77
N SER A 182 2.88 -4.31 -0.19
CA SER A 182 2.85 -5.73 -0.58
C SER A 182 4.16 -6.19 -1.22
N ALA A 183 4.87 -5.28 -1.91
CA ALA A 183 6.21 -5.53 -2.43
C ALA A 183 7.27 -5.60 -1.31
N MET A 184 7.15 -4.76 -0.28
CA MET A 184 8.06 -4.76 0.87
C MET A 184 7.84 -5.99 1.77
N PHE A 185 6.59 -6.33 2.07
CA PHE A 185 6.22 -7.36 3.05
C PHE A 185 5.23 -8.37 2.43
N PRO A 186 5.69 -9.25 1.52
CA PRO A 186 4.83 -10.20 0.83
C PRO A 186 4.31 -11.31 1.78
N GLY A 187 3.33 -12.09 1.30
CA GLY A 187 2.77 -13.23 2.03
C GLY A 187 1.46 -12.91 2.75
N GLU A 188 1.23 -13.56 3.90
CA GLU A 188 -0.05 -13.48 4.64
C GLU A 188 -0.36 -12.06 5.14
N GLU A 189 0.66 -11.27 5.49
CA GLU A 189 0.43 -9.89 5.93
C GLU A 189 -0.04 -8.99 4.78
N ALA A 190 0.63 -9.04 3.62
CA ALA A 190 0.16 -8.36 2.41
C ALA A 190 -1.27 -8.76 2.06
N ARG A 191 -1.62 -10.04 2.22
CA ARG A 191 -2.99 -10.54 2.02
C ARG A 191 -3.97 -9.89 3.00
N GLN A 192 -3.70 -9.92 4.30
CA GLN A 192 -4.58 -9.33 5.32
C GLN A 192 -4.77 -7.82 5.11
N PHE A 193 -3.67 -7.12 4.83
CA PHE A 193 -3.70 -5.70 4.51
C PHE A 193 -4.56 -5.43 3.28
N SER A 194 -4.32 -6.16 2.19
CA SER A 194 -5.07 -6.01 0.93
C SER A 194 -6.56 -6.32 1.08
N VAL A 195 -6.93 -7.29 1.93
CA VAL A 195 -8.34 -7.58 2.28
C VAL A 195 -8.96 -6.40 3.03
N ARG A 196 -8.27 -5.87 4.05
CA ARG A 196 -8.78 -4.75 4.84
C ARG A 196 -8.95 -3.50 3.97
N SER A 197 -7.93 -3.17 3.18
CA SER A 197 -7.97 -2.04 2.25
C SER A 197 -9.08 -2.17 1.22
N ARG A 198 -9.30 -3.36 0.64
CA ARG A 198 -10.45 -3.61 -0.24
C ARG A 198 -11.77 -3.26 0.43
N ASN A 199 -12.00 -3.73 1.65
CA ASN A 199 -13.27 -3.50 2.34
C ASN A 199 -13.53 -2.01 2.60
N LEU A 200 -12.48 -1.22 2.87
CA LEU A 200 -12.60 0.23 3.10
C LEU A 200 -12.85 0.98 1.77
N LEU A 201 -12.07 0.70 0.73
CA LEU A 201 -12.23 1.33 -0.58
C LEU A 201 -13.58 0.99 -1.22
N GLN A 202 -14.05 -0.26 -1.10
CA GLN A 202 -15.39 -0.66 -1.58
C GLN A 202 -16.54 0.05 -0.86
N ARG A 203 -16.32 0.53 0.38
CA ARG A 203 -17.31 1.32 1.13
C ARG A 203 -17.20 2.83 0.86
N GLY A 204 -16.20 3.25 0.07
CA GLY A 204 -15.90 4.67 -0.14
C GLY A 204 -15.28 5.37 1.07
N ASP A 205 -14.78 4.63 2.06
CA ASP A 205 -14.20 5.19 3.29
C ASP A 205 -12.71 5.46 3.09
N LEU A 206 -12.41 6.51 2.32
CA LEU A 206 -11.04 6.90 1.97
C LEU A 206 -10.23 7.35 3.20
N ALA A 207 -10.85 8.06 4.14
CA ALA A 207 -10.19 8.52 5.35
C ALA A 207 -9.69 7.34 6.19
N ALA A 208 -10.56 6.36 6.47
CA ALA A 208 -10.15 5.17 7.22
C ALA A 208 -9.16 4.29 6.43
N ALA A 209 -9.27 4.26 5.09
CA ALA A 209 -8.30 3.59 4.23
C ALA A 209 -6.90 4.20 4.39
N SER A 210 -6.78 5.54 4.29
CA SER A 210 -5.52 6.25 4.48
C SER A 210 -4.89 6.02 5.86
N VAL A 211 -5.70 6.14 6.92
CA VAL A 211 -5.27 5.83 8.30
C VAL A 211 -4.75 4.40 8.39
N THR A 212 -5.51 3.43 7.86
CA THR A 212 -5.11 2.02 7.87
C THR A 212 -3.78 1.80 7.12
N VAL A 213 -3.56 2.45 5.97
CA VAL A 213 -2.27 2.36 5.27
C VAL A 213 -1.13 2.88 6.16
N GLY A 214 -1.33 4.04 6.79
CA GLY A 214 -0.37 4.62 7.74
C GLY A 214 -0.03 3.67 8.89
N GLU A 215 -1.05 3.07 9.52
CA GLU A 215 -0.90 2.13 10.64
C GLU A 215 -0.02 0.93 10.26
N TYR A 216 -0.25 0.32 9.10
CA TYR A 216 0.48 -0.87 8.64
C TYR A 216 1.97 -0.56 8.41
N PHE A 217 2.28 0.56 7.73
CA PHE A 217 3.67 0.99 7.56
C PHE A 217 4.31 1.37 8.89
N SER A 218 3.61 2.12 9.74
CA SER A 218 4.12 2.52 11.05
C SER A 218 4.48 1.31 11.90
N LYS A 219 3.55 0.35 12.01
CA LYS A 219 3.77 -0.89 12.76
C LYS A 219 5.03 -1.61 12.30
N ARG A 220 5.18 -1.80 10.99
CA ARG A 220 6.32 -2.56 10.43
C ARG A 220 7.64 -1.80 10.45
N LEU A 221 7.62 -0.48 10.26
CA LEU A 221 8.84 0.33 10.26
C LEU A 221 9.26 0.76 11.68
N SER A 222 8.34 0.84 12.65
CA SER A 222 8.64 1.10 14.07
C SER A 222 9.12 -0.15 14.81
N SER A 223 8.63 -1.35 14.47
CA SER A 223 9.10 -2.59 15.09
C SER A 223 10.61 -2.81 14.89
N LEU A 224 11.21 -2.11 13.92
CA LEU A 224 12.62 -2.16 13.55
C LEU A 224 13.56 -1.51 14.57
N SER A 225 13.04 -0.66 15.46
CA SER A 225 13.84 0.05 16.47
C SER A 225 14.07 -0.77 17.75
N THR A 226 13.39 -1.91 17.89
CA THR A 226 13.52 -2.83 19.03
C THR A 226 13.72 -4.25 18.52
N ALA A 227 14.97 -4.66 18.31
CA ALA A 227 15.34 -6.01 17.85
C ALA A 227 14.83 -7.16 18.76
N ALA A 228 14.38 -6.85 19.97
CA ALA A 228 13.80 -7.82 20.90
C ALA A 228 12.37 -8.20 20.49
N GLY A 229 12.21 -9.34 19.81
CA GLY A 229 10.90 -9.99 19.60
C GLY A 229 10.36 -9.99 18.17
N ILE A 230 11.17 -9.62 17.17
CA ILE A 230 10.79 -9.74 15.75
C ILE A 230 10.91 -11.21 15.33
N ASP A 231 9.93 -11.71 14.56
CA ASP A 231 9.98 -13.06 13.99
C ASP A 231 11.22 -13.21 13.07
N ARG A 232 11.79 -14.42 13.03
CA ARG A 232 13.00 -14.69 12.25
C ARG A 232 12.80 -14.41 10.75
N ASN A 233 11.66 -14.79 10.20
CA ASN A 233 11.35 -14.57 8.79
C ASN A 233 11.21 -13.08 8.47
N ASP A 234 10.63 -12.30 9.38
CA ASP A 234 10.52 -10.85 9.24
C ASP A 234 11.90 -10.20 9.23
N MET A 235 12.81 -10.63 10.12
CA MET A 235 14.20 -10.14 10.13
C MET A 235 14.96 -10.48 8.85
N GLU A 236 14.83 -11.70 8.33
CA GLU A 236 15.46 -12.11 7.07
C GLU A 236 14.99 -11.23 5.90
N ARG A 237 13.69 -10.87 5.85
CA ARG A 237 13.16 -9.96 4.82
C ARG A 237 13.73 -8.54 4.96
N LEU A 238 13.86 -8.04 6.17
CA LEU A 238 14.37 -6.70 6.44
C LEU A 238 15.86 -6.58 6.12
N GLU A 239 16.65 -7.56 6.56
CA GLU A 239 18.07 -7.67 6.20
C GLU A 239 18.25 -7.67 4.68
N TYR A 240 17.43 -8.44 3.96
CA TYR A 240 17.45 -8.45 2.50
C TYR A 240 17.22 -7.04 1.90
N LEU A 241 16.23 -6.29 2.39
CA LEU A 241 15.95 -4.93 1.90
C LEU A 241 17.12 -3.97 2.19
N VAL A 242 17.72 -4.06 3.37
CA VAL A 242 18.92 -3.27 3.72
C VAL A 242 20.09 -3.66 2.81
N HIS A 243 20.37 -4.94 2.61
CA HIS A 243 21.41 -5.41 1.68
C HIS A 243 21.22 -4.84 0.28
N LYS A 244 19.99 -4.84 -0.24
CA LYS A 244 19.67 -4.28 -1.55
C LYS A 244 19.84 -2.76 -1.62
N ALA A 245 19.43 -2.04 -0.58
CA ALA A 245 19.61 -0.60 -0.51
C ALA A 245 21.10 -0.18 -0.52
N HIS A 246 21.96 -0.95 0.16
CA HIS A 246 23.41 -0.73 0.19
C HIS A 246 24.15 -1.34 -1.02
N GLY A 247 23.46 -2.02 -1.93
CA GLY A 247 24.07 -2.64 -3.12
C GLY A 247 24.99 -3.82 -2.80
N VAL A 248 24.82 -4.45 -1.63
CA VAL A 248 25.65 -5.54 -1.15
C VAL A 248 25.01 -6.88 -1.52
N SER A 249 25.78 -7.78 -2.13
CA SER A 249 25.35 -9.14 -2.46
C SER A 249 26.27 -10.17 -1.82
N GLY A 250 25.77 -10.94 -0.85
CA GLY A 250 26.46 -12.12 -0.31
C GLY A 250 27.54 -11.85 0.75
N SER A 251 27.79 -10.61 1.15
CA SER A 251 28.63 -10.29 2.32
C SER A 251 27.78 -9.76 3.47
N SER A 252 28.10 -10.14 4.71
CA SER A 252 27.42 -9.64 5.91
C SER A 252 27.60 -8.13 6.07
N LEU A 253 26.50 -7.41 6.26
CA LEU A 253 26.56 -6.02 6.71
C LEU A 253 27.05 -5.98 8.17
N SER A 254 27.73 -4.91 8.57
CA SER A 254 28.00 -4.73 9.99
C SER A 254 26.69 -4.47 10.73
N GLU A 255 26.59 -4.97 11.96
CA GLU A 255 25.44 -4.78 12.85
C GLU A 255 25.09 -3.29 12.99
N THR A 256 26.10 -2.43 13.08
CA THR A 256 25.95 -0.97 13.14
C THR A 256 25.27 -0.36 11.91
N ILE A 257 25.54 -0.87 10.70
CA ILE A 257 24.91 -0.37 9.46
C ILE A 257 23.48 -0.89 9.38
N LEU A 258 23.26 -2.14 9.78
CA LEU A 258 21.94 -2.74 9.82
C LEU A 258 21.02 -1.96 10.77
N GLU A 259 21.42 -1.80 12.04
CA GLU A 259 20.67 -1.05 13.05
C GLU A 259 20.45 0.40 12.66
N GLY A 260 21.49 1.07 12.13
CA GLY A 260 21.37 2.44 11.62
C GLY A 260 20.38 2.56 10.46
N SER A 261 20.32 1.56 9.57
CA SER A 261 19.40 1.54 8.44
C SER A 261 17.96 1.29 8.88
N LEU A 262 17.77 0.36 9.80
CA LEU A 262 16.48 -0.02 10.34
C LEU A 262 15.86 1.08 11.20
N SER A 263 16.64 1.70 12.09
CA SER A 263 16.16 2.81 12.95
C SER A 263 15.73 4.05 12.16
N GLN A 264 16.31 4.28 10.98
CA GLN A 264 15.99 5.42 10.12
C GLN A 264 14.95 5.12 9.05
N ALA A 265 14.63 3.84 8.81
CA ALA A 265 13.74 3.42 7.72
C ALA A 265 12.37 4.11 7.79
N LYS A 266 11.80 4.30 8.99
CA LYS A 266 10.53 4.99 9.17
C LYS A 266 10.57 6.45 8.71
N LEU A 267 11.60 7.20 9.11
CA LEU A 267 11.75 8.60 8.70
C LEU A 267 12.04 8.71 7.20
N ASN A 268 12.94 7.87 6.68
CA ASN A 268 13.31 7.85 5.27
C ASN A 268 12.13 7.45 4.37
N PHE A 269 11.31 6.49 4.80
CA PHE A 269 10.09 6.11 4.09
C PHE A 269 9.12 7.28 3.96
N LEU A 270 8.89 8.00 5.06
CA LEU A 270 8.03 9.17 5.04
C LEU A 270 8.59 10.27 4.13
N CYS A 271 9.91 10.49 4.15
CA CYS A 271 10.57 11.45 3.28
C CYS A 271 10.35 11.11 1.80
N ALA A 272 10.55 9.85 1.42
CA ALA A 272 10.35 9.37 0.05
C ALA A 272 8.87 9.50 -0.38
N VAL A 273 7.95 8.95 0.41
CA VAL A 273 6.51 8.96 0.08
C VAL A 273 5.98 10.39 0.01
N ALA A 274 6.24 11.21 1.02
CA ALA A 274 5.77 12.59 1.02
C ALA A 274 6.40 13.40 -0.12
N GLY A 275 7.67 13.15 -0.43
CA GLY A 275 8.38 13.72 -1.57
C GLY A 275 7.70 13.43 -2.91
N GLU A 276 7.48 12.14 -3.21
CA GLU A 276 6.90 11.70 -4.48
C GLU A 276 5.44 12.16 -4.65
N TYR A 277 4.63 12.06 -3.60
CA TYR A 277 3.26 12.58 -3.65
C TYR A 277 3.23 14.10 -3.82
N ALA A 278 4.11 14.85 -3.15
CA ALA A 278 4.17 16.30 -3.29
C ALA A 278 4.70 16.74 -4.65
N GLU A 279 5.70 16.05 -5.19
CA GLU A 279 6.23 16.31 -6.53
C GLU A 279 5.13 16.18 -7.59
N ILE A 280 4.35 15.11 -7.49
CA ILE A 280 3.23 14.85 -8.39
C ILE A 280 2.09 15.84 -8.15
N PHE A 281 1.69 16.06 -6.91
CA PHE A 281 0.62 17.01 -6.55
C PHE A 281 0.94 18.43 -7.05
N LEU A 282 2.14 18.94 -6.77
CA LEU A 282 2.53 20.30 -7.16
C LEU A 282 2.80 20.45 -8.66
N SER A 283 3.04 19.35 -9.38
CA SER A 283 3.18 19.38 -10.85
C SER A 283 1.85 19.63 -11.59
N GLN A 284 0.71 19.42 -10.93
CA GLN A 284 -0.62 19.49 -11.56
C GLN A 284 -1.18 20.92 -11.69
N GLY A 285 -0.44 21.94 -11.23
CA GLY A 285 -0.84 23.34 -11.39
C GLY A 285 -2.02 23.76 -10.52
N TYR A 286 -2.24 23.07 -9.40
CA TYR A 286 -3.29 23.39 -8.44
C TYR A 286 -3.17 24.80 -7.89
N ASP A 287 -4.32 25.47 -7.71
CA ASP A 287 -4.37 26.82 -7.16
C ASP A 287 -4.54 26.78 -5.63
N LEU A 288 -3.41 26.65 -4.95
CA LEU A 288 -3.34 26.59 -3.49
C LEU A 288 -3.81 27.88 -2.79
N SER A 289 -4.03 28.98 -3.53
CA SER A 289 -4.55 30.23 -2.95
C SER A 289 -5.90 30.03 -2.28
N LYS A 290 -6.70 29.12 -2.81
CA LYS A 290 -8.05 28.80 -2.32
C LYS A 290 -8.05 28.09 -0.97
N LEU A 291 -6.89 27.58 -0.55
CA LEU A 291 -6.71 26.84 0.71
C LEU A 291 -6.08 27.68 1.84
N VAL A 292 -5.72 28.93 1.55
CA VAL A 292 -5.05 29.82 2.52
C VAL A 292 -6.04 30.42 3.53
N ASP A 293 -7.28 30.72 3.10
CA ASP A 293 -8.25 31.45 3.92
C ASP A 293 -9.52 30.62 4.26
N PRO A 294 -9.92 30.51 5.54
CA PRO A 294 -11.12 29.77 5.98
C PRO A 294 -12.45 30.15 5.30
N PRO A 295 -12.76 31.44 5.02
CA PRO A 295 -14.03 31.82 4.39
C PRO A 295 -14.10 31.49 2.89
N THR A 296 -12.98 31.18 2.25
CA THR A 296 -12.90 30.80 0.82
C THR A 296 -12.58 29.32 0.61
N LEU A 297 -12.45 28.53 1.69
CA LEU A 297 -12.10 27.12 1.64
C LEU A 297 -13.20 26.32 0.93
N ASP A 298 -12.93 25.93 -0.31
CA ASP A 298 -13.77 25.00 -1.04
C ASP A 298 -13.52 23.58 -0.52
N LYS A 299 -14.43 23.10 0.33
CA LYS A 299 -14.37 21.76 0.93
C LYS A 299 -14.55 20.63 -0.09
N SER A 300 -14.97 20.95 -1.32
CA SER A 300 -15.08 20.01 -2.43
C SER A 300 -13.93 20.12 -3.44
N SER A 301 -12.91 20.92 -3.15
CA SER A 301 -11.73 21.02 -4.01
C SER A 301 -10.95 19.70 -4.01
N PRO A 302 -10.60 19.15 -5.18
CA PRO A 302 -9.74 17.96 -5.29
C PRO A 302 -8.43 18.09 -4.51
N GLU A 303 -7.90 19.30 -4.41
CA GLU A 303 -6.70 19.64 -3.68
C GLU A 303 -6.82 19.31 -2.19
N LEU A 304 -7.87 19.80 -1.53
CA LEU A 304 -8.05 19.60 -0.10
C LEU A 304 -8.25 18.11 0.24
N GLU A 305 -8.89 17.36 -0.65
CA GLU A 305 -9.17 15.95 -0.43
C GLU A 305 -7.89 15.09 -0.52
N ILE A 306 -6.97 15.41 -1.44
CA ILE A 306 -5.64 14.78 -1.48
C ILE A 306 -4.87 15.11 -0.20
N LEU A 307 -4.94 16.36 0.28
CA LEU A 307 -4.28 16.75 1.52
C LEU A 307 -4.89 16.05 2.75
N GLU A 308 -6.21 15.85 2.78
CA GLU A 308 -6.91 15.09 3.82
C GLU A 308 -6.55 13.59 3.77
N MET A 309 -6.33 13.02 2.58
CA MET A 309 -5.81 11.67 2.42
C MET A 309 -4.40 11.53 3.02
N ILE A 310 -3.52 12.51 2.77
CA ILE A 310 -2.16 12.54 3.35
C ILE A 310 -2.23 12.72 4.86
N LYS A 311 -3.11 13.60 5.36
CA LYS A 311 -3.37 13.80 6.79
C LYS A 311 -3.83 12.51 7.46
N GLY A 312 -4.78 11.79 6.86
CA GLY A 312 -5.23 10.48 7.34
C GLY A 312 -4.10 9.46 7.39
N PHE A 313 -3.25 9.42 6.35
CA PHE A 313 -2.04 8.58 6.40
C PHE A 313 -1.13 8.97 7.57
N LEU A 314 -0.86 10.25 7.81
CA LEU A 314 -0.02 10.72 8.92
C LEU A 314 -0.63 10.41 10.30
N GLU A 315 -1.95 10.45 10.43
CA GLU A 315 -2.65 10.04 11.65
C GLU A 315 -2.37 8.57 11.98
N GLY A 316 -2.49 7.66 11.01
CA GLY A 316 -2.13 6.25 11.20
C GLY A 316 -0.62 6.02 11.31
N TYR A 317 0.18 6.83 10.61
CA TYR A 317 1.63 6.71 10.63
C TYR A 317 2.23 7.08 12.00
N GLY A 318 1.62 8.09 12.65
CA GLY A 318 2.01 8.59 13.97
C GLY A 318 3.36 9.31 13.97
N GLU A 319 3.67 9.99 15.08
CA GLU A 319 4.97 10.61 15.41
C GLU A 319 5.47 11.73 14.49
N TYR A 320 4.91 11.91 13.29
CA TYR A 320 5.45 12.80 12.27
C TYR A 320 4.40 13.75 11.67
N GLY A 321 4.90 14.88 11.18
CA GLY A 321 4.24 15.79 10.25
C GLY A 321 5.12 16.04 9.04
N ILE A 322 4.59 16.76 8.04
CA ILE A 322 5.35 17.16 6.85
C ILE A 322 5.16 18.64 6.53
N VAL A 323 6.21 19.27 6.02
CA VAL A 323 6.15 20.55 5.30
C VAL A 323 6.57 20.31 3.87
N ALA A 324 5.77 20.78 2.92
CA ALA A 324 6.06 20.80 1.50
C ALA A 324 6.08 22.24 0.98
N LEU A 325 7.08 22.59 0.19
CA LEU A 325 7.27 23.91 -0.42
C LEU A 325 7.30 23.79 -1.94
N THR A 326 6.67 24.72 -2.66
CA THR A 326 6.82 24.83 -4.12
C THR A 326 8.21 25.33 -4.49
N ARG A 327 8.91 24.64 -5.39
CA ARG A 327 10.32 24.94 -5.73
C ARG A 327 10.51 26.08 -6.72
N GLU A 328 9.53 26.34 -7.60
CA GLU A 328 9.68 27.28 -8.74
C GLU A 328 10.26 28.65 -8.34
N ASN A 329 9.74 29.22 -7.24
CA ASN A 329 10.06 30.58 -6.79
C ASN A 329 11.18 30.65 -5.73
N ILE A 330 11.81 29.52 -5.41
CA ILE A 330 12.92 29.44 -4.45
C ILE A 330 14.25 29.69 -5.18
N GLN A 331 15.04 30.64 -4.70
CA GLN A 331 16.43 30.87 -5.16
C GLN A 331 17.43 30.07 -4.33
N SER A 332 17.30 30.10 -3.00
CA SER A 332 18.09 29.28 -2.08
C SER A 332 17.26 28.94 -0.85
N LEU A 333 17.54 27.79 -0.25
CA LEU A 333 16.84 27.27 0.92
C LEU A 333 17.84 26.66 1.89
N GLU A 334 17.75 27.05 3.16
CA GLU A 334 18.45 26.38 4.25
C GLU A 334 17.44 26.02 5.33
N ILE A 335 17.46 24.77 5.77
CA ILE A 335 16.52 24.26 6.77
C ILE A 335 17.34 23.77 7.96
N TYR A 336 16.91 24.11 9.16
CA TYR A 336 17.54 23.70 10.41
C TYR A 336 16.51 23.00 11.28
N GLY A 337 16.94 21.93 11.94
CA GLY A 337 16.14 21.25 12.97
C GLY A 337 16.21 22.00 14.30
N GLU A 338 15.48 21.49 15.29
CA GLU A 338 15.38 22.09 16.63
C GLU A 338 16.74 22.21 17.35
N SER A 339 17.68 21.29 17.07
CA SER A 339 19.04 21.32 17.60
C SER A 339 19.92 22.42 17.00
N GLY A 340 19.42 23.15 15.97
CA GLY A 340 20.20 24.11 15.20
C GLY A 340 21.08 23.46 14.13
N GLU A 341 21.06 22.14 13.98
CA GLU A 341 21.76 21.44 12.91
C GLU A 341 21.07 21.66 11.56
N LYS A 342 21.87 21.93 10.53
CA LYS A 342 21.39 22.08 9.17
C LYS A 342 20.92 20.73 8.64
N LEU A 343 19.66 20.67 8.22
CA LEU A 343 19.10 19.50 7.53
C LEU A 343 19.64 19.45 6.10
N THR A 344 19.86 18.23 5.63
CA THR A 344 20.49 17.89 4.36
C THR A 344 19.65 16.91 3.58
N GLU A 345 20.01 16.75 2.31
CA GLU A 345 19.26 15.97 1.34
C GLU A 345 19.19 14.48 1.69
N PHE A 346 17.97 13.94 1.60
CA PHE A 346 17.69 12.52 1.65
C PHE A 346 18.37 11.80 0.47
N GLN A 347 19.09 10.73 0.75
CA GLN A 347 19.93 10.02 -0.23
C GLN A 347 19.12 9.06 -1.14
N GLY A 348 17.79 9.19 -1.16
CA GLY A 348 16.95 8.47 -2.11
C GLY A 348 16.74 6.99 -1.83
N GLN A 349 17.11 6.45 -0.65
CA GLN A 349 16.86 5.04 -0.30
C GLN A 349 16.33 4.89 1.12
N VAL A 350 15.18 4.21 1.26
CA VAL A 350 14.51 4.04 2.55
C VAL A 350 15.39 3.29 3.55
N PHE A 351 15.97 2.17 3.13
CA PHE A 351 16.85 1.33 3.95
C PHE A 351 18.35 1.64 3.77
N GLY A 352 18.69 2.83 3.27
CA GLY A 352 20.08 3.26 3.08
C GLY A 352 20.76 3.79 4.34
N GLY A 353 20.03 3.89 5.45
CA GLY A 353 20.50 4.54 6.68
C GLY A 353 20.59 6.05 6.57
N GLY A 354 21.51 6.65 7.32
CA GLY A 354 21.61 8.09 7.51
C GLY A 354 21.41 8.47 8.97
N GLY A 355 21.23 9.76 9.23
CA GLY A 355 20.84 10.27 10.54
C GLY A 355 19.68 11.23 10.40
N ASP A 356 19.08 11.62 11.53
CA ASP A 356 17.91 12.50 11.60
C ASP A 356 18.10 13.83 10.83
N SER A 357 19.33 14.26 10.56
CA SER A 357 19.63 15.45 9.74
C SER A 357 19.52 15.24 8.23
N ARG A 358 19.42 14.01 7.70
CA ARG A 358 19.39 13.69 6.26
C ARG A 358 17.98 13.33 5.77
N ARG A 359 17.06 14.28 5.83
CA ARG A 359 15.63 14.05 5.59
C ARG A 359 14.95 15.10 4.72
N VAL A 360 15.70 15.90 3.95
CA VAL A 360 15.10 16.86 3.02
C VAL A 360 14.97 16.23 1.64
N PHE A 361 13.76 16.10 1.13
CA PHE A 361 13.53 15.69 -0.25
C PHE A 361 13.57 16.91 -1.17
N PHE A 362 14.41 16.88 -2.21
CA PHE A 362 14.56 17.95 -3.19
C PHE A 362 14.07 17.51 -4.57
N GLY A 363 12.77 17.60 -4.80
CA GLY A 363 12.11 17.31 -6.09
C GLY A 363 12.27 18.43 -7.12
N LYS A 364 11.78 18.23 -8.34
CA LYS A 364 11.82 19.25 -9.39
C LYS A 364 10.83 20.39 -9.11
N ASN A 365 9.64 20.05 -8.62
CA ASN A 365 8.56 20.98 -8.30
C ASN A 365 8.39 21.18 -6.79
N SER A 366 8.85 20.24 -5.96
CA SER A 366 8.66 20.27 -4.50
C SER A 366 9.97 20.26 -3.70
N VAL A 367 9.91 20.80 -2.48
CA VAL A 367 10.85 20.49 -1.41
C VAL A 367 10.05 20.00 -0.21
N VAL A 368 10.36 18.82 0.31
CA VAL A 368 9.59 18.21 1.41
C VAL A 368 10.49 17.89 2.59
N VAL A 369 10.00 18.20 3.78
CA VAL A 369 10.68 17.93 5.05
C VAL A 369 9.70 17.26 6.01
N PRO A 370 9.87 15.97 6.33
CA PRO A 370 9.22 15.37 7.47
C PRO A 370 9.88 15.84 8.77
N PHE A 371 9.08 16.01 9.82
CA PHE A 371 9.55 16.40 11.15
C PHE A 371 8.77 15.63 12.22
N ARG A 372 9.36 15.47 13.41
CA ARG A 372 8.66 14.81 14.52
C ARG A 372 7.61 15.75 15.12
N LEU A 373 6.49 15.22 15.60
CA LEU A 373 5.51 16.04 16.31
C LEU A 373 6.16 16.69 17.54
N GLY A 374 5.97 18.01 17.67
CA GLY A 374 6.65 18.85 18.67
C GLY A 374 8.00 19.42 18.23
N GLU A 375 8.60 18.92 17.15
CA GLU A 375 9.85 19.44 16.61
C GLU A 375 9.62 20.77 15.86
N ASN A 376 10.44 21.79 16.14
CA ASN A 376 10.39 23.05 15.43
C ASN A 376 11.46 23.11 14.32
N LEU A 377 11.06 23.56 13.14
CA LEU A 377 11.98 23.80 12.01
C LEU A 377 12.17 25.29 11.78
N LEU A 378 13.40 25.67 11.44
CA LEU A 378 13.75 26.99 10.96
C LEU A 378 14.08 26.93 9.47
N ILE A 379 13.31 27.61 8.64
CA ILE A 379 13.51 27.62 7.18
C ILE A 379 13.93 29.02 6.75
N ASN A 380 15.18 29.15 6.31
CA ASN A 380 15.70 30.35 5.67
C ASN A 380 15.46 30.26 4.17
N LEU A 381 14.47 31.00 3.69
CA LEU A 381 14.04 31.04 2.31
C LEU A 381 14.56 32.32 1.64
N ARG A 382 15.19 32.19 0.47
CA ARG A 382 15.43 33.33 -0.43
C ARG A 382 14.55 33.19 -1.67
N GLY A 383 13.60 34.11 -1.83
CA GLY A 383 12.63 34.09 -2.94
C GLY A 383 13.11 34.83 -4.19
N LYS A 384 12.60 34.42 -5.36
CA LYS A 384 12.83 35.10 -6.66
C LYS A 384 11.93 36.33 -6.88
N GLY A 385 11.10 36.72 -5.91
CA GLY A 385 10.16 37.84 -6.01
C GLY A 385 8.72 37.47 -6.37
N LYS A 386 8.38 36.18 -6.31
CA LYS A 386 7.02 35.63 -6.37
C LYS A 386 6.79 34.74 -5.15
N PRO A 387 5.54 34.56 -4.69
CA PRO A 387 5.26 33.78 -3.51
C PRO A 387 5.65 32.30 -3.69
N VAL A 388 6.09 31.70 -2.59
CA VAL A 388 6.33 30.27 -2.42
C VAL A 388 5.17 29.73 -1.60
N ASP A 389 4.42 28.78 -2.16
CA ASP A 389 3.38 28.07 -1.40
C ASP A 389 4.06 27.07 -0.46
N ALA A 390 3.60 27.05 0.78
CA ALA A 390 4.06 26.18 1.84
C ALA A 390 2.86 25.47 2.45
N ILE A 391 2.86 24.15 2.34
CA ILE A 391 1.82 23.28 2.89
C ILE A 391 2.41 22.56 4.09
N LYS A 392 1.79 22.74 5.24
CA LYS A 392 2.09 22.00 6.45
C LYS A 392 0.94 21.06 6.75
N ILE A 393 1.26 19.78 6.93
CA ILE A 393 0.29 18.75 7.26
C ILE A 393 0.70 18.09 8.57
N LEU A 394 -0.20 18.13 9.53
CA LEU A 394 -0.16 17.40 10.79
C LEU A 394 -1.37 16.47 10.86
N PRO A 395 -1.34 15.41 11.69
CA PRO A 395 -2.50 14.56 11.93
C PRO A 395 -3.76 15.35 12.33
N ASN A 396 -3.60 16.45 13.07
CA ASN A 396 -4.70 17.28 13.56
C ASN A 396 -5.11 18.41 12.59
N GLY A 397 -4.46 18.59 11.44
CA GLY A 397 -4.90 19.60 10.46
C GLY A 397 -3.89 19.94 9.38
N ILE A 398 -4.36 20.73 8.41
CA ILE A 398 -3.61 21.21 7.25
C ILE A 398 -3.56 22.75 7.34
N ASN A 399 -2.40 23.32 7.05
CA ASN A 399 -2.22 24.76 6.91
C ASN A 399 -1.46 25.03 5.60
N VAL A 400 -2.00 25.94 4.78
CA VAL A 400 -1.36 26.44 3.57
C VAL A 400 -1.03 27.92 3.76
N GLN A 401 0.25 28.27 3.62
CA GLN A 401 0.73 29.65 3.70
C GLN A 401 1.53 30.03 2.46
N ARG A 402 1.68 31.33 2.25
CA ARG A 402 2.49 31.90 1.18
C ARG A 402 3.58 32.76 1.77
N TYR A 403 4.82 32.55 1.33
CA TYR A 403 5.99 33.32 1.77
C TYR A 403 6.74 33.90 0.58
N GLY A 404 7.73 34.77 0.81
CA GLY A 404 8.61 35.25 -0.26
C GLY A 404 7.95 36.24 -1.23
N PHE A 405 6.94 36.99 -0.79
CA PHE A 405 6.24 38.01 -1.59
C PHE A 405 7.16 39.12 -2.12
N ARG A 406 8.37 39.27 -1.56
CA ARG A 406 9.37 40.25 -1.98
C ARG A 406 10.70 39.54 -2.24
N PRO A 407 11.51 40.00 -3.21
CA PRO A 407 12.89 39.53 -3.34
C PRO A 407 13.65 39.78 -2.03
N GLY A 408 14.30 38.75 -1.50
CA GLY A 408 15.01 38.84 -0.22
C GLY A 408 15.03 37.53 0.54
N SER A 409 15.64 37.55 1.72
CA SER A 409 15.64 36.44 2.66
C SER A 409 14.54 36.61 3.69
N GLU A 410 13.78 35.55 3.92
CA GLU A 410 12.74 35.44 4.94
C GLU A 410 13.04 34.19 5.77
N THR A 411 12.83 34.29 7.08
CA THR A 411 13.00 33.17 8.01
C THR A 411 11.63 32.74 8.50
N ILE A 412 11.28 31.47 8.26
CA ILE A 412 10.00 30.87 8.59
C ILE A 412 10.20 29.90 9.76
N ASN A 413 9.41 30.07 10.82
CA ASN A 413 9.36 29.15 11.94
C ASN A 413 8.19 28.19 11.75
N VAL A 414 8.47 26.90 11.61
CA VAL A 414 7.45 25.85 11.54
C VAL A 414 7.37 25.17 12.90
N TYR A 415 6.23 25.31 13.58
CA TYR A 415 6.02 24.71 14.89
C TYR A 415 5.49 23.27 14.79
N GLY A 416 6.10 22.28 15.43
CA GLY A 416 5.73 20.87 15.22
C GLY A 416 4.41 20.41 15.85
N ASP A 417 3.75 21.26 16.62
CA ASP A 417 2.67 20.92 17.57
C ASP A 417 1.32 21.60 17.27
N VAL A 418 1.32 22.69 16.49
CA VAL A 418 0.10 23.48 16.24
C VAL A 418 -0.13 23.72 14.76
N VAL A 419 -1.34 23.47 14.28
CA VAL A 419 -1.85 24.02 13.01
C VAL A 419 -2.44 25.38 13.34
N ARG A 420 -1.67 26.46 13.20
CA ARG A 420 -2.23 27.82 13.30
C ARG A 420 -2.80 28.20 11.94
N PRO A 421 -4.01 28.76 11.84
CA PRO A 421 -4.48 29.39 10.60
C PRO A 421 -3.55 30.52 10.18
#